data_AF-A0A7Y8PBL8-F1
#
_entry.id   AF-A0A7Y8PBL8-F1
#
_cell.length_a   1.000
_cell.length_b   1.000
_cell.length_c   1.000
_cell.angle_alpha   90.00
_cell.angle_beta   90.00
_cell.angle_gamma   90.00
#
_symmetry.space_group_name_H-M   'P 1'
#
loop_
_entity.id
_entity.type
_entity.pdbx_description
1 polymer ?
#
loop_
_entity_poly.entity_id
_entity_poly.type
_entity_poly.pdbx_seq_one_letter_code
_entity_poly.pdbx_strand_id
1 'polypeptide(L)'
;MSTSYDGLQFPIHPENHKPSTSSTGKQIIAEALATVDHQSSVDALAEKNWRKHYPKYFKALVTNGIREQANAIQIAEDGLRKAHQSFEFYRHEQKYVLKDVMLLPTETLHTFKLQGSSQAAPEWYVPYRGQKLQGQALLDQVAIWLAAGIIEPSHAEALNAAMAHPEWFDLSDRNMVLFGAASEAGPLTWLAKWKANIIAVDLPNSRVWNKILSTVQQGNATLYAPSTTQLAADTPLDILTEQLGANLLTQTPEIAQWLAQKPETLDLAAIAYLDGEKHVRVAMAMDAIMQYVSEHKADSSLMFMCTPTDVYAVPEEVISASAEKFQQRSQGQKLLTKSIETISRSHFFQKNLHNLIASDNGQHYGIADCLVVEQGPNYALAKRIQQWRAILARHQGQHVSINIAPSTTTHSVTKNPLLKAAFSGASLFDVEAFSPETTNAIMAALWIHDLRNPNSAANPEVKLEHPLELMMEGANHGGLWRVAYLARTALPFAALYGFAADKLPLDKVIQKFKK
;
A
#
# COMPACT_ATOMS: atom_id res chain seq x y z
N MET A 1 26.28 8.50 -21.71
CA MET A 1 26.58 8.06 -20.33
C MET A 1 26.00 6.67 -20.19
N SER A 2 26.82 5.64 -19.95
CA SER A 2 26.32 4.29 -19.74
C SER A 2 25.40 4.31 -18.51
N THR A 3 24.12 3.99 -18.71
CA THR A 3 23.24 3.71 -17.58
C THR A 3 23.81 2.49 -16.88
N SER A 4 24.49 2.70 -15.76
CA SER A 4 24.92 1.59 -14.91
C SER A 4 23.66 0.84 -14.48
N TYR A 5 23.61 -0.46 -14.79
CA TYR A 5 22.51 -1.33 -14.40
C TYR A 5 22.59 -1.77 -12.93
N ASP A 6 23.51 -1.18 -12.17
CA ASP A 6 23.78 -1.51 -10.78
C ASP A 6 22.50 -1.64 -9.94
N GLY A 7 22.51 -2.67 -9.08
CA GLY A 7 21.40 -3.07 -8.24
C GLY A 7 20.32 -3.91 -8.94
N LEU A 8 19.17 -3.97 -8.28
CA LEU A 8 18.02 -4.77 -8.66
C LEU A 8 17.35 -4.21 -9.92
N GLN A 9 17.11 -5.05 -10.93
CA GLN A 9 16.53 -4.73 -12.23
C GLN A 9 15.51 -5.79 -12.66
N PHE A 10 14.58 -5.39 -13.53
CA PHE A 10 13.91 -6.38 -14.38
C PHE A 10 14.93 -7.00 -15.35
N PRO A 11 14.64 -8.21 -15.89
CA PRO A 11 15.40 -8.79 -16.98
C PRO A 11 15.69 -7.80 -18.10
N ILE A 12 16.97 -7.62 -18.40
CA ILE A 12 17.43 -6.70 -19.45
C ILE A 12 17.52 -7.47 -20.77
N HIS A 13 16.84 -6.98 -21.80
CA HIS A 13 16.91 -7.63 -23.11
C HIS A 13 18.32 -7.49 -23.71
N PRO A 14 18.95 -8.58 -24.19
CA PRO A 14 20.35 -8.55 -24.63
C PRO A 14 20.57 -7.66 -25.86
N GLU A 15 19.61 -7.59 -26.79
CA GLU A 15 19.78 -6.84 -28.05
C GLU A 15 19.54 -5.33 -27.94
N ASN A 16 18.54 -4.91 -27.14
CA ASN A 16 18.10 -3.51 -27.10
C ASN A 16 18.36 -2.84 -25.74
N HIS A 17 18.91 -3.60 -24.78
CA HIS A 17 19.32 -3.12 -23.47
C HIS A 17 18.20 -2.43 -22.66
N LYS A 18 16.93 -2.79 -22.92
CA LYS A 18 15.76 -2.27 -22.20
C LYS A 18 15.20 -3.28 -21.18
N PRO A 19 14.65 -2.81 -20.05
CA PRO A 19 13.95 -3.66 -19.09
C PRO A 19 12.68 -4.31 -19.66
N SER A 20 12.54 -5.64 -19.48
CA SER A 20 11.42 -6.44 -20.01
C SER A 20 10.20 -6.48 -19.07
N THR A 21 9.69 -5.32 -18.67
CA THR A 21 8.66 -5.18 -17.63
C THR A 21 7.35 -5.92 -17.93
N SER A 22 6.82 -5.80 -19.15
CA SER A 22 5.54 -6.44 -19.51
C SER A 22 5.66 -7.96 -19.63
N SER A 23 6.77 -8.47 -20.17
CA SER A 23 7.01 -9.92 -20.26
C SER A 23 7.16 -10.52 -18.87
N THR A 24 7.97 -9.90 -18.02
CA THR A 24 8.19 -10.33 -16.64
C THR A 24 6.89 -10.32 -15.84
N GLY A 25 6.11 -9.24 -15.92
CA GLY A 25 4.82 -9.13 -15.22
C GLY A 25 3.82 -10.21 -15.66
N LYS A 26 3.72 -10.52 -16.96
CA LYS A 26 2.88 -11.62 -17.43
C LYS A 26 3.33 -12.97 -16.89
N GLN A 27 4.63 -13.24 -16.89
CA GLN A 27 5.18 -14.51 -16.42
C GLN A 27 4.90 -14.72 -14.92
N ILE A 28 5.03 -13.67 -14.11
CA ILE A 28 4.71 -13.74 -12.67
C ILE A 28 3.23 -14.01 -12.45
N ILE A 29 2.34 -13.27 -13.13
CA ILE A 29 0.89 -13.45 -12.99
C ILE A 29 0.44 -14.81 -13.53
N ALA A 30 1.05 -15.28 -14.62
CA ALA A 30 0.77 -16.58 -15.19
C ALA A 30 1.20 -17.72 -14.25
N GLU A 31 2.39 -17.64 -13.63
CA GLU A 31 2.81 -18.65 -12.65
C GLU A 31 1.85 -18.68 -11.46
N ALA A 32 1.49 -17.52 -10.91
CA ALA A 32 0.56 -17.41 -9.79
C ALA A 32 -0.83 -18.02 -10.09
N LEU A 33 -1.23 -18.08 -11.37
CA LEU A 33 -2.49 -18.71 -11.80
C LEU A 33 -2.32 -20.17 -12.24
N ALA A 34 -1.11 -20.67 -12.46
CA ALA A 34 -0.86 -21.90 -13.21
C ALA A 34 -1.56 -23.13 -12.60
N THR A 35 -1.53 -23.23 -11.27
CA THR A 35 -2.07 -24.37 -10.51
C THR A 35 -3.58 -24.25 -10.29
N VAL A 36 -4.10 -23.03 -10.12
CA VAL A 36 -5.50 -22.77 -9.72
C VAL A 36 -6.43 -22.48 -10.91
N ASP A 37 -5.88 -21.99 -12.02
CA ASP A 37 -6.59 -21.67 -13.27
C ASP A 37 -5.61 -21.67 -14.45
N HIS A 38 -5.33 -22.87 -14.95
CA HIS A 38 -4.39 -23.09 -16.06
C HIS A 38 -4.77 -22.29 -17.32
N GLN A 39 -6.06 -22.13 -17.62
CA GLN A 39 -6.50 -21.39 -18.80
C GLN A 39 -6.16 -19.90 -18.67
N SER A 40 -6.45 -19.27 -17.53
CA SER A 40 -6.08 -17.86 -17.31
C SER A 40 -4.56 -17.65 -17.30
N SER A 41 -3.79 -18.65 -16.84
CA SER A 41 -2.33 -18.65 -16.93
C SER A 41 -1.82 -18.59 -18.38
N VAL A 42 -2.31 -19.50 -19.23
CA VAL A 42 -1.98 -19.53 -20.67
C VAL A 42 -2.41 -18.23 -21.37
N ASP A 43 -3.62 -17.75 -21.08
CA ASP A 43 -4.13 -16.48 -21.60
C ASP A 43 -3.24 -15.29 -21.21
N ALA A 44 -2.72 -15.25 -19.97
CA ALA A 44 -1.89 -14.16 -19.48
C ALA A 44 -0.57 -14.07 -20.26
N LEU A 45 0.04 -15.21 -20.56
CA LEU A 45 1.26 -15.28 -21.37
C LEU A 45 1.01 -14.81 -22.81
N ALA A 46 -0.13 -15.21 -23.39
CA ALA A 46 -0.51 -14.90 -24.77
C ALA A 46 -1.03 -13.46 -24.98
N GLU A 47 -1.35 -12.71 -23.91
CA GLU A 47 -1.99 -11.39 -24.00
C GLU A 47 -1.16 -10.36 -24.78
N LYS A 48 -1.61 -9.94 -25.96
CA LYS A 48 -0.86 -9.00 -26.80
C LYS A 48 -0.96 -7.55 -26.29
N ASN A 49 -2.05 -7.18 -25.63
CA ASN A 49 -2.35 -5.84 -25.17
C ASN A 49 -2.34 -5.71 -23.64
N TRP A 50 -1.23 -6.18 -23.04
CA TRP A 50 -1.06 -6.25 -21.58
C TRP A 50 -1.41 -4.96 -20.84
N ARG A 51 -0.95 -3.81 -21.34
CA ARG A 51 -1.18 -2.50 -20.69
C ARG A 51 -2.67 -2.17 -20.53
N LYS A 52 -3.56 -2.71 -21.37
CA LYS A 52 -5.00 -2.49 -21.28
C LYS A 52 -5.74 -3.63 -20.60
N HIS A 53 -5.31 -4.87 -20.83
CA HIS A 53 -6.06 -6.05 -20.39
C HIS A 53 -5.54 -6.70 -19.10
N TYR A 54 -4.44 -6.20 -18.52
CA TYR A 54 -3.94 -6.72 -17.24
C TYR A 54 -5.01 -6.83 -16.13
N PRO A 55 -6.01 -5.94 -15.99
CA PRO A 55 -6.99 -6.05 -14.90
C PRO A 55 -7.77 -7.37 -14.92
N LYS A 56 -7.98 -7.99 -16.09
CA LYS A 56 -8.62 -9.31 -16.21
C LYS A 56 -7.90 -10.36 -15.36
N TYR A 57 -6.56 -10.37 -15.41
CA TYR A 57 -5.75 -11.39 -14.76
C TYR A 57 -5.59 -11.13 -13.27
N PHE A 58 -5.53 -9.86 -12.85
CA PHE A 58 -5.56 -9.51 -11.42
C PHE A 58 -6.90 -9.87 -10.78
N LYS A 59 -8.00 -9.67 -11.51
CA LYS A 59 -9.31 -10.17 -11.08
C LYS A 59 -9.36 -11.70 -11.02
N ALA A 60 -8.73 -12.40 -11.97
CA ALA A 60 -8.65 -13.86 -11.95
C ALA A 60 -7.90 -14.39 -10.71
N LEU A 61 -6.81 -13.72 -10.28
CA LEU A 61 -6.10 -14.06 -9.04
C LEU A 61 -7.04 -14.03 -7.83
N VAL A 62 -7.80 -12.94 -7.66
CA VAL A 62 -8.73 -12.79 -6.54
C VAL A 62 -9.90 -13.77 -6.66
N THR A 63 -10.45 -13.94 -7.87
CA THR A 63 -11.57 -14.86 -8.12
C THR A 63 -11.22 -16.29 -7.74
N ASN A 64 -10.05 -16.78 -8.15
CA ASN A 64 -9.59 -18.13 -7.84
C ASN A 64 -9.12 -18.25 -6.39
N GLY A 65 -8.53 -17.19 -5.83
CA GLY A 65 -8.14 -17.12 -4.43
C GLY A 65 -9.32 -17.19 -3.47
N ILE A 66 -10.51 -16.71 -3.83
CA ILE A 66 -11.73 -16.82 -2.99
C ILE A 66 -12.25 -18.26 -2.91
N ARG A 67 -12.10 -19.06 -3.98
CA ARG A 67 -12.77 -20.37 -4.09
C ARG A 67 -12.33 -21.36 -3.02
N GLU A 68 -11.05 -21.32 -2.67
CA GLU A 68 -10.47 -22.22 -1.67
C GLU A 68 -9.42 -21.46 -0.87
N GLN A 69 -9.39 -21.68 0.44
CA GLN A 69 -8.41 -21.04 1.32
C GLN A 69 -6.98 -21.39 0.87
N ALA A 70 -6.74 -22.63 0.44
CA ALA A 70 -5.45 -23.09 -0.08
C ALA A 70 -5.04 -22.36 -1.36
N ASN A 71 -5.98 -21.98 -2.22
CA ASN A 71 -5.68 -21.25 -3.46
C ASN A 71 -5.07 -19.88 -3.17
N ALA A 72 -5.56 -19.15 -2.17
CA ALA A 72 -5.02 -17.84 -1.80
C ALA A 72 -3.53 -17.95 -1.39
N ILE A 73 -3.18 -19.01 -0.65
CA ILE A 73 -1.80 -19.29 -0.24
C ILE A 73 -0.95 -19.68 -1.45
N GLN A 74 -1.41 -20.64 -2.26
CA GLN A 74 -0.69 -21.15 -3.43
C GLN A 74 -0.41 -20.03 -4.45
N ILE A 75 -1.40 -19.18 -4.73
CA ILE A 75 -1.26 -18.01 -5.61
C ILE A 75 -0.13 -17.08 -5.11
N ALA A 76 -0.11 -16.79 -3.81
CA ALA A 76 0.88 -15.92 -3.21
C ALA A 76 2.29 -16.52 -3.28
N GLU A 77 2.41 -17.81 -2.93
CA GLU A 77 3.68 -18.54 -2.96
C GLU A 77 4.25 -18.64 -4.39
N ASP A 78 3.46 -19.08 -5.36
CA ASP A 78 3.90 -19.23 -6.75
C ASP A 78 4.27 -17.89 -7.39
N GLY A 79 3.47 -16.86 -7.11
CA GLY A 79 3.73 -15.50 -7.58
C GLY A 79 5.05 -14.93 -7.04
N LEU A 80 5.28 -15.03 -5.72
CA LEU A 80 6.51 -14.57 -5.08
C LEU A 80 7.72 -15.39 -5.55
N ARG A 81 7.61 -16.72 -5.56
CA ARG A 81 8.67 -17.62 -6.05
C ARG A 81 9.08 -17.25 -7.46
N LYS A 82 8.11 -17.04 -8.37
CA LYS A 82 8.41 -16.62 -9.74
C LYS A 82 9.06 -15.25 -9.80
N ALA A 83 8.60 -14.29 -9.00
CA ALA A 83 9.19 -12.96 -8.95
C ALA A 83 10.66 -13.03 -8.50
N HIS A 84 10.98 -13.73 -7.42
CA HIS A 84 12.35 -13.95 -6.94
C HIS A 84 13.26 -14.65 -7.96
N GLN A 85 12.70 -15.53 -8.79
CA GLN A 85 13.43 -16.21 -9.86
C GLN A 85 13.57 -15.36 -11.14
N SER A 86 12.80 -14.28 -11.28
CA SER A 86 12.74 -13.50 -12.52
C SER A 86 13.54 -12.21 -12.46
N PHE A 87 13.69 -11.59 -11.29
CA PHE A 87 14.45 -10.34 -11.18
C PHE A 87 15.96 -10.61 -11.17
N GLU A 88 16.70 -9.66 -11.75
CA GLU A 88 18.16 -9.71 -11.86
C GLU A 88 18.78 -8.65 -10.96
N PHE A 89 19.95 -8.92 -10.40
CA PHE A 89 20.70 -7.98 -9.59
C PHE A 89 22.10 -7.84 -10.18
N TYR A 90 22.50 -6.60 -10.48
CA TYR A 90 23.79 -6.31 -11.06
C TYR A 90 24.71 -5.70 -10.00
N ARG A 91 25.93 -6.22 -9.90
CA ARG A 91 26.95 -5.71 -8.98
C ARG A 91 28.32 -6.01 -9.57
N HIS A 92 29.21 -5.01 -9.62
CA HIS A 92 30.56 -5.16 -10.17
C HIS A 92 30.58 -5.82 -11.55
N GLU A 93 29.68 -5.39 -12.45
CA GLU A 93 29.50 -5.93 -13.81
C GLU A 93 29.04 -7.41 -13.89
N GLN A 94 28.79 -8.04 -12.75
CA GLN A 94 28.24 -9.39 -12.65
C GLN A 94 26.73 -9.35 -12.47
N LYS A 95 26.07 -10.41 -12.95
CA LYS A 95 24.62 -10.58 -12.94
C LYS A 95 24.23 -11.75 -12.06
N TYR A 96 23.30 -11.51 -11.16
CA TYR A 96 22.76 -12.48 -10.21
C TYR A 96 21.23 -12.56 -10.35
N VAL A 97 20.64 -13.69 -9.96
CA VAL A 97 19.18 -13.81 -9.82
C VAL A 97 18.81 -13.36 -8.41
N LEU A 98 17.70 -12.62 -8.25
CA LEU A 98 17.31 -12.04 -6.96
C LEU A 98 17.28 -13.05 -5.82
N LYS A 99 16.76 -14.26 -6.05
CA LYS A 99 16.71 -15.34 -5.05
C LYS A 99 18.07 -15.67 -4.40
N ASP A 100 19.18 -15.41 -5.09
CA ASP A 100 20.55 -15.73 -4.64
C ASP A 100 21.29 -14.50 -4.09
N VAL A 101 20.68 -13.30 -4.14
CA VAL A 101 21.33 -12.01 -3.80
C VAL A 101 21.75 -11.92 -2.33
N MET A 102 21.00 -12.55 -1.43
CA MET A 102 21.30 -12.52 0.00
C MET A 102 22.56 -13.32 0.38
N LEU A 103 23.08 -14.13 -0.55
CA LEU A 103 24.32 -14.90 -0.36
C LEU A 103 25.57 -14.13 -0.81
N LEU A 104 25.40 -12.95 -1.41
CA LEU A 104 26.52 -12.16 -1.90
C LEU A 104 27.33 -11.59 -0.73
N PRO A 105 28.66 -11.44 -0.90
CA PRO A 105 29.46 -10.65 0.03
C PRO A 105 28.91 -9.23 0.15
N THR A 106 28.78 -8.77 1.38
CA THR A 106 28.21 -7.48 1.76
C THR A 106 29.28 -6.57 2.34
N GLU A 107 29.13 -5.27 2.08
CA GLU A 107 29.82 -4.24 2.84
C GLU A 107 29.12 -4.00 4.18
N THR A 108 29.87 -3.54 5.18
CA THR A 108 29.29 -3.27 6.51
C THR A 108 28.56 -1.94 6.51
N LEU A 109 27.29 -1.96 6.93
CA LEU A 109 26.57 -0.74 7.30
C LEU A 109 26.76 -0.43 8.78
N HIS A 110 27.27 0.76 9.08
CA HIS A 110 27.37 1.29 10.42
C HIS A 110 26.03 1.95 10.83
N THR A 111 25.79 2.05 12.14
CA THR A 111 24.61 2.73 12.69
C THR A 111 25.00 4.03 13.36
N PHE A 112 24.42 5.13 12.88
CA PHE A 112 24.43 6.40 13.56
C PHE A 112 23.17 6.54 14.42
N LYS A 113 23.31 7.03 15.65
CA LYS A 113 22.21 7.23 16.59
C LYS A 113 21.96 8.73 16.79
N LEU A 114 20.70 9.16 16.69
CA LEU A 114 20.26 10.51 17.02
C LEU A 114 19.06 10.48 17.96
N GLN A 115 19.11 11.24 19.05
CA GLN A 115 18.01 11.36 20.02
C GLN A 115 17.20 12.62 19.74
N GLY A 116 15.87 12.49 19.69
CA GLY A 116 14.94 13.61 19.64
C GLY A 116 14.98 14.45 20.92
N SER A 117 14.68 15.75 20.82
CA SER A 117 14.82 16.72 21.92
C SER A 117 13.55 16.96 22.74
N SER A 118 12.37 16.64 22.20
CA SER A 118 11.09 16.87 22.86
C SER A 118 10.89 15.96 24.07
N GLN A 119 10.24 16.52 25.10
CA GLN A 119 9.79 15.79 26.31
C GLN A 119 8.27 15.60 26.33
N ALA A 120 7.57 15.92 25.24
CA ALA A 120 6.12 15.77 25.15
C ALA A 120 5.72 14.30 25.32
N ALA A 121 4.63 14.06 26.04
CA ALA A 121 4.01 12.74 26.09
C ALA A 121 3.42 12.38 24.72
N PRO A 122 3.40 11.09 24.33
CA PRO A 122 2.71 10.64 23.13
C PRO A 122 1.25 11.08 23.13
N GLU A 123 0.82 11.71 22.04
CA GLU A 123 -0.59 12.02 21.77
C GLU A 123 -0.94 11.56 20.35
N TRP A 124 -2.21 11.22 20.13
CA TRP A 124 -2.74 10.93 18.80
C TRP A 124 -3.99 11.77 18.53
N TYR A 125 -4.09 12.24 17.30
CA TYR A 125 -5.21 13.01 16.77
C TYR A 125 -5.24 12.86 15.26
N VAL A 126 -6.38 13.14 14.64
CA VAL A 126 -6.53 13.07 13.18
C VAL A 126 -6.76 14.47 12.61
N PRO A 127 -5.79 15.04 11.87
CA PRO A 127 -6.01 16.24 11.08
C PRO A 127 -7.06 15.94 10.01
N TYR A 128 -8.15 16.71 9.94
CA TYR A 128 -9.15 16.53 8.90
C TYR A 128 -9.86 17.84 8.60
N ARG A 129 -9.87 18.26 7.33
CA ARG A 129 -10.54 19.48 6.84
C ARG A 129 -10.23 20.74 7.68
N GLY A 130 -8.96 20.91 8.04
CA GLY A 130 -8.47 22.06 8.83
C GLY A 130 -8.71 21.95 10.34
N GLN A 131 -9.27 20.83 10.82
CA GLN A 131 -9.51 20.58 12.25
C GLN A 131 -8.52 19.54 12.80
N LYS A 132 -8.23 19.64 14.11
CA LYS A 132 -7.51 18.63 14.90
C LYS A 132 -8.55 17.76 15.62
N LEU A 133 -8.95 16.63 15.03
CA LEU A 133 -9.97 15.75 15.61
C LEU A 133 -9.37 14.85 16.70
N GLN A 134 -9.99 14.85 17.87
CA GLN A 134 -9.62 14.04 19.04
C GLN A 134 -10.83 13.82 19.95
N GLY A 135 -10.80 12.77 20.78
CA GLY A 135 -11.89 12.44 21.70
C GLY A 135 -13.24 12.32 21.00
N GLN A 136 -14.28 12.94 21.54
CA GLN A 136 -15.64 12.87 20.99
C GLN A 136 -15.73 13.34 19.53
N ALA A 137 -15.01 14.39 19.15
CA ALA A 137 -15.04 14.90 17.78
C ALA A 137 -14.50 13.88 16.76
N LEU A 138 -13.52 13.06 17.17
CA LEU A 138 -13.02 11.98 16.33
C LEU A 138 -13.98 10.79 16.31
N LEU A 139 -14.58 10.41 17.45
CA LEU A 139 -15.62 9.38 17.52
C LEU A 139 -16.80 9.70 16.58
N ASP A 140 -17.30 10.94 16.63
CA ASP A 140 -18.40 11.39 15.78
C ASP A 140 -18.00 11.34 14.30
N GLN A 141 -16.77 11.74 13.97
CA GLN A 141 -16.29 11.71 12.59
C GLN A 141 -16.09 10.27 12.07
N VAL A 142 -15.63 9.35 12.90
CA VAL A 142 -15.51 7.92 12.57
C VAL A 142 -16.91 7.34 12.30
N ALA A 143 -17.90 7.66 13.14
CA ALA A 143 -19.28 7.24 12.92
C ALA A 143 -19.86 7.79 11.60
N ILE A 144 -19.53 9.03 11.24
CA ILE A 144 -19.91 9.62 9.94
C ILE A 144 -19.26 8.86 8.78
N TRP A 145 -17.95 8.56 8.86
CA TRP A 145 -17.28 7.79 7.81
C TRP A 145 -17.86 6.38 7.66
N LEU A 146 -18.16 5.71 8.78
CA LEU A 146 -18.77 4.38 8.78
C LEU A 146 -20.17 4.41 8.15
N ALA A 147 -21.03 5.35 8.59
CA ALA A 147 -22.39 5.49 8.06
C ALA A 147 -22.41 5.84 6.56
N ALA A 148 -21.41 6.57 6.09
CA ALA A 148 -21.24 6.89 4.67
C ALA A 148 -20.65 5.72 3.84
N GLY A 149 -20.22 4.63 4.50
CA GLY A 149 -19.53 3.51 3.87
C GLY A 149 -18.14 3.89 3.33
N ILE A 150 -17.48 4.89 3.92
CA ILE A 150 -16.12 5.32 3.58
C ILE A 150 -15.09 4.34 4.14
N ILE A 151 -15.37 3.82 5.34
CA ILE A 151 -14.59 2.84 6.08
C ILE A 151 -15.47 1.63 6.42
N GLU A 152 -14.83 0.49 6.63
CA GLU A 152 -15.51 -0.73 7.08
C GLU A 152 -15.67 -0.78 8.61
N PRO A 153 -16.62 -1.56 9.17
CA PRO A 153 -16.87 -1.62 10.61
C PRO A 153 -15.61 -1.87 11.45
N SER A 154 -14.76 -2.82 11.08
CA SER A 154 -13.55 -3.12 11.84
C SER A 154 -12.50 -2.01 11.79
N HIS A 155 -12.50 -1.15 10.76
CA HIS A 155 -11.68 0.06 10.77
C HIS A 155 -12.18 1.07 11.81
N ALA A 156 -13.49 1.27 11.92
CA ALA A 156 -14.07 2.13 12.93
C ALA A 156 -13.77 1.62 14.35
N GLU A 157 -13.89 0.30 14.57
CA GLU A 157 -13.54 -0.35 15.82
C GLU A 157 -12.06 -0.18 16.16
N ALA A 158 -11.15 -0.37 15.20
CA ALA A 158 -9.72 -0.18 15.41
C ALA A 158 -9.36 1.25 15.81
N LEU A 159 -9.95 2.27 15.15
CA LEU A 159 -9.75 3.67 15.52
C LEU A 159 -10.33 3.97 16.91
N ASN A 160 -11.50 3.42 17.24
CA ASN A 160 -12.12 3.58 18.55
C ASN A 160 -11.26 2.94 19.65
N ALA A 161 -10.71 1.76 19.41
CA ALA A 161 -9.79 1.09 20.32
C ALA A 161 -8.51 1.90 20.51
N ALA A 162 -7.91 2.41 19.43
CA ALA A 162 -6.73 3.27 19.51
C ALA A 162 -7.00 4.57 20.32
N MET A 163 -8.21 5.15 20.22
CA MET A 163 -8.61 6.30 21.05
C MET A 163 -8.78 5.93 22.52
N ALA A 164 -9.31 4.74 22.80
CA ALA A 164 -9.53 4.23 24.16
C ALA A 164 -8.24 3.84 24.88
N HIS A 165 -7.16 3.59 24.12
CA HIS A 165 -5.87 3.14 24.63
C HIS A 165 -4.72 4.11 24.26
N PRO A 166 -4.71 5.34 24.80
CA PRO A 166 -3.65 6.32 24.52
C PRO A 166 -2.25 5.82 24.93
N GLU A 167 -2.15 4.90 25.89
CA GLU A 167 -0.90 4.27 26.31
C GLU A 167 -0.23 3.44 25.22
N TRP A 168 -0.98 2.96 24.22
CA TRP A 168 -0.42 2.18 23.10
C TRP A 168 0.58 2.97 22.27
N PHE A 169 0.47 4.31 22.25
CA PHE A 169 1.35 5.21 21.52
C PHE A 169 2.67 5.50 22.23
N ASP A 170 2.92 4.97 23.43
CA ASP A 170 4.29 4.87 23.92
C ASP A 170 4.96 3.67 23.24
N LEU A 171 5.92 3.96 22.36
CA LEU A 171 6.66 2.99 21.55
C LEU A 171 8.12 2.87 21.99
N SER A 172 8.44 3.27 23.22
CA SER A 172 9.80 3.17 23.77
C SER A 172 10.35 1.73 23.80
N ASP A 173 9.46 0.74 23.77
CA ASP A 173 9.74 -0.70 23.70
C ASP A 173 9.75 -1.28 22.27
N ARG A 174 9.47 -0.48 21.23
CA ARG A 174 9.35 -0.96 19.83
C ARG A 174 10.45 -0.42 18.93
N ASN A 175 10.90 -1.26 17.98
CA ASN A 175 11.93 -0.92 16.99
C ASN A 175 11.32 -0.93 15.58
N MET A 176 10.98 0.27 15.13
CA MET A 176 10.19 0.52 13.94
C MET A 176 11.11 0.73 12.74
N VAL A 177 11.24 -0.26 11.87
CA VAL A 177 12.05 -0.18 10.65
C VAL A 177 11.20 0.42 9.53
N LEU A 178 11.65 1.51 8.93
CA LEU A 178 10.96 2.18 7.83
C LEU A 178 11.76 2.07 6.53
N PHE A 179 11.29 1.25 5.59
CA PHE A 179 11.81 1.25 4.23
C PHE A 179 11.14 2.38 3.44
N GLY A 180 11.91 3.42 3.09
CA GLY A 180 11.37 4.68 2.58
C GLY A 180 10.88 5.60 3.70
N ALA A 181 11.71 5.80 4.72
CA ALA A 181 11.37 6.57 5.93
C ALA A 181 10.81 7.97 5.65
N ALA A 182 11.25 8.64 4.58
CA ALA A 182 10.77 9.97 4.22
C ALA A 182 9.46 9.98 3.40
N SER A 183 8.84 8.81 3.18
CA SER A 183 7.60 8.66 2.41
C SER A 183 6.52 9.66 2.88
N GLU A 184 5.81 10.26 1.93
CA GLU A 184 4.78 11.28 2.20
C GLU A 184 3.57 10.68 2.94
N ALA A 185 3.25 9.42 2.65
CA ALA A 185 2.20 8.65 3.32
C ALA A 185 2.74 7.81 4.50
N GLY A 186 4.02 7.98 4.86
CA GLY A 186 4.69 7.21 5.89
C GLY A 186 4.45 7.72 7.32
N PRO A 187 4.59 6.87 8.34
CA PRO A 187 4.25 7.20 9.73
C PRO A 187 5.35 7.99 10.47
N LEU A 188 6.45 8.39 9.81
CA LEU A 188 7.62 8.99 10.46
C LEU A 188 7.28 10.15 11.39
N THR A 189 6.40 11.07 10.96
CA THR A 189 6.02 12.25 11.74
C THR A 189 5.27 11.92 13.04
N TRP A 190 4.59 10.78 13.08
CA TRP A 190 3.89 10.27 14.25
C TRP A 190 4.82 9.45 15.14
N LEU A 191 5.56 8.51 14.57
CA LEU A 191 6.55 7.72 15.30
C LEU A 191 7.58 8.60 16.01
N ALA A 192 7.98 9.72 15.38
CA ALA A 192 8.88 10.70 15.97
C ALA A 192 8.35 11.33 17.28
N LYS A 193 7.03 11.31 17.51
CA LYS A 193 6.34 11.86 18.69
C LYS A 193 5.94 10.80 19.71
N TRP A 194 6.17 9.53 19.40
CA TRP A 194 5.69 8.37 20.14
C TRP A 194 6.82 7.60 20.82
N LYS A 195 7.98 8.25 21.04
CA LYS A 195 9.18 7.66 21.67
C LYS A 195 9.75 6.41 20.97
N ALA A 196 9.35 6.16 19.72
CA ALA A 196 9.77 4.99 18.97
C ALA A 196 11.30 4.90 18.81
N ASN A 197 11.82 3.68 18.72
CA ASN A 197 13.16 3.42 18.19
C ASN A 197 13.04 3.27 16.67
N ILE A 198 13.29 4.34 15.92
CA ILE A 198 13.09 4.40 14.46
C ILE A 198 14.37 3.97 13.76
N ILE A 199 14.32 2.87 13.03
CA ILE A 199 15.40 2.41 12.16
C ILE A 199 15.06 2.85 10.72
N ALA A 200 15.65 3.96 10.28
CA ALA A 200 15.27 4.58 9.01
C ALA A 200 16.15 4.10 7.85
N VAL A 201 15.54 3.53 6.82
CA VAL A 201 16.21 3.19 5.56
C VAL A 201 15.64 4.06 4.45
N ASP A 202 16.47 4.91 3.89
CA ASP A 202 16.12 5.74 2.73
C ASP A 202 17.38 6.09 1.92
N LEU A 203 17.18 6.59 0.70
CA LEU A 203 18.26 6.92 -0.25
C LEU A 203 19.30 7.85 0.38
N PRO A 204 20.60 7.67 0.10
CA PRO A 204 21.65 8.61 0.49
C PRO A 204 21.50 9.91 -0.30
N ASN A 205 20.61 10.78 0.19
CA ASN A 205 20.20 12.01 -0.45
C ASN A 205 19.95 13.09 0.61
N SER A 206 20.64 14.23 0.50
CA SER A 206 20.61 15.28 1.52
C SER A 206 19.22 15.86 1.77
N ARG A 207 18.34 15.93 0.74
CA ARG A 207 16.97 16.42 0.94
C ARG A 207 16.14 15.45 1.78
N VAL A 208 16.28 14.16 1.50
CA VAL A 208 15.61 13.07 2.24
C VAL A 208 16.09 13.05 3.68
N TRP A 209 17.41 13.02 3.89
CA TRP A 209 17.98 12.94 5.24
C TRP A 209 17.79 14.21 6.04
N ASN A 210 17.79 15.39 5.42
CA ASN A 210 17.41 16.63 6.11
C ASN A 210 15.98 16.55 6.66
N LYS A 211 15.02 16.02 5.88
CA LYS A 211 13.63 15.81 6.34
C LYS A 211 13.58 14.82 7.50
N ILE A 212 14.27 13.68 7.39
CA ILE A 212 14.27 12.64 8.44
C ILE A 212 14.86 13.19 9.75
N LEU A 213 16.08 13.73 9.67
CA LEU A 213 16.81 14.24 10.84
C LEU A 213 16.04 15.38 11.52
N SER A 214 15.54 16.35 10.75
CA SER A 214 14.74 17.46 11.29
C SER A 214 13.48 16.96 12.00
N THR A 215 12.79 15.97 11.43
CA THR A 215 11.54 15.43 11.99
C THR A 215 11.80 14.70 13.31
N VAL A 216 12.83 13.86 13.38
CA VAL A 216 13.16 13.12 14.61
C VAL A 216 13.74 14.04 15.67
N GLN A 217 14.59 15.01 15.30
CA GLN A 217 15.18 15.96 16.25
C GLN A 217 14.13 16.81 16.98
N GLN A 218 13.04 17.19 16.29
CA GLN A 218 11.90 17.92 16.87
C GLN A 218 11.00 17.03 17.73
N GLY A 219 11.10 15.70 17.57
CA GLY A 219 10.32 14.70 18.29
C GLY A 219 10.99 14.23 19.58
N ASN A 220 10.48 13.14 20.14
CA ASN A 220 10.96 12.45 21.34
C ASN A 220 11.48 11.02 21.05
N ALA A 221 11.48 10.62 19.77
CA ALA A 221 11.98 9.32 19.31
C ALA A 221 13.51 9.21 19.25
N THR A 222 13.99 7.98 19.12
CA THR A 222 15.39 7.69 18.85
C THR A 222 15.53 7.23 17.40
N LEU A 223 16.40 7.86 16.62
CA LEU A 223 16.73 7.47 15.25
C LEU A 223 17.99 6.60 15.23
N TYR A 224 17.93 5.52 14.46
CA TYR A 224 19.05 4.68 14.05
C TYR A 224 19.14 4.71 12.52
N ALA A 225 20.20 5.31 12.00
CA ALA A 225 20.39 5.54 10.57
C ALA A 225 21.59 4.75 10.04
N PRO A 226 21.50 4.12 8.86
CA PRO A 226 22.63 3.44 8.24
C PRO A 226 23.62 4.46 7.64
N SER A 227 24.90 4.12 7.67
CA SER A 227 25.96 4.79 6.92
C SER A 227 26.99 3.76 6.45
N THR A 228 27.66 4.03 5.34
CA THR A 228 28.78 3.22 4.84
C THR A 228 30.08 3.50 5.60
N THR A 229 30.12 4.54 6.44
CA THR A 229 31.26 4.86 7.29
C THR A 229 30.84 5.03 8.74
N GLN A 230 31.76 4.84 9.66
CA GLN A 230 31.50 5.09 11.07
C GLN A 230 31.54 6.60 11.35
N LEU A 231 30.43 7.15 11.84
CA LEU A 231 30.28 8.57 12.18
C LEU A 231 30.34 8.75 13.70
N ALA A 232 31.01 9.81 14.16
CA ALA A 232 31.09 10.17 15.58
C ALA A 232 29.78 10.78 16.08
N ALA A 233 29.45 10.64 17.36
CA ALA A 233 28.18 11.09 17.92
C ALA A 233 27.95 12.62 17.82
N ASP A 234 29.05 13.40 17.77
CA ASP A 234 29.07 14.85 17.64
C ASP A 234 29.20 15.32 16.18
N THR A 235 29.03 14.42 15.20
CA THR A 235 29.09 14.76 13.78
C THR A 235 28.08 15.87 13.44
N PRO A 236 28.52 16.98 12.83
CA PRO A 236 27.65 18.07 12.39
C PRO A 236 26.51 17.63 11.47
N LEU A 237 25.35 18.30 11.60
CA LEU A 237 24.11 17.89 10.91
C LEU A 237 24.24 17.93 9.38
N ASP A 238 24.98 18.88 8.83
CA ASP A 238 25.27 18.98 7.39
C ASP A 238 26.02 17.74 6.88
N ILE A 239 27.04 17.29 7.61
CA ILE A 239 27.76 16.06 7.29
C ILE A 239 26.83 14.84 7.40
N LEU A 240 26.00 14.78 8.46
CA LEU A 240 25.01 13.71 8.60
C LEU A 240 24.04 13.65 7.42
N THR A 241 23.57 14.80 6.92
CA THR A 241 22.66 14.81 5.77
C THR A 241 23.28 14.24 4.49
N GLU A 242 24.60 14.30 4.35
CA GLU A 242 25.31 13.80 3.17
C GLU A 242 25.73 12.34 3.31
N GLN A 243 26.06 11.88 4.53
CA GLN A 243 26.70 10.58 4.79
C GLN A 243 25.72 9.48 5.24
N LEU A 244 24.51 9.83 5.65
CA LEU A 244 23.49 8.86 6.03
C LEU A 244 22.71 8.36 4.81
N GLY A 245 22.30 7.09 4.85
CA GLY A 245 21.49 6.48 3.81
C GLY A 245 21.92 5.09 3.42
N ALA A 246 20.95 4.34 2.90
CA ALA A 246 21.19 3.08 2.22
C ALA A 246 20.15 2.93 1.11
N ASN A 247 20.61 2.58 -0.10
CA ASN A 247 19.75 2.45 -1.26
C ASN A 247 19.19 1.02 -1.35
N LEU A 248 17.87 0.87 -1.16
CA LEU A 248 17.17 -0.40 -1.26
C LEU A 248 17.47 -1.19 -2.55
N LEU A 249 17.76 -0.51 -3.66
CA LEU A 249 17.98 -1.16 -4.95
C LEU A 249 19.42 -1.68 -5.13
N THR A 250 20.42 -1.02 -4.55
CA THR A 250 21.84 -1.37 -4.76
C THR A 250 22.49 -2.01 -3.54
N GLN A 251 21.93 -1.75 -2.35
CA GLN A 251 22.40 -2.21 -1.05
C GLN A 251 21.42 -3.19 -0.39
N THR A 252 20.62 -3.91 -1.19
CA THR A 252 19.60 -4.87 -0.70
C THR A 252 20.19 -5.90 0.29
N PRO A 253 21.28 -6.63 -0.03
CA PRO A 253 21.82 -7.61 0.91
C PRO A 253 22.49 -6.96 2.14
N GLU A 254 23.11 -5.80 1.99
CA GLU A 254 23.71 -5.05 3.11
C GLU A 254 22.64 -4.64 4.13
N ILE A 255 21.50 -4.11 3.65
CA ILE A 255 20.38 -3.71 4.52
C ILE A 255 19.81 -4.94 5.23
N ALA A 256 19.61 -6.05 4.51
CA ALA A 256 19.07 -7.28 5.09
C ALA A 256 19.96 -7.82 6.21
N GLN A 257 21.27 -7.91 5.96
CA GLN A 257 22.24 -8.37 6.96
C GLN A 257 22.33 -7.41 8.15
N TRP A 258 22.37 -6.11 7.89
CA TRP A 258 22.43 -5.08 8.93
C TRP A 258 21.24 -5.13 9.89
N LEU A 259 20.03 -5.37 9.36
CA LEU A 259 18.83 -5.55 10.16
C LEU A 259 18.82 -6.88 10.91
N ALA A 260 19.22 -7.98 10.26
CA ALA A 260 19.27 -9.29 10.90
C ALA A 260 20.25 -9.37 12.08
N GLN A 261 21.31 -8.54 12.07
CA GLN A 261 22.29 -8.44 13.15
C GLN A 261 21.81 -7.63 14.37
N LYS A 262 20.66 -6.96 14.28
CA LYS A 262 20.11 -6.21 15.42
C LYS A 262 19.66 -7.16 16.52
N PRO A 263 20.06 -6.94 17.79
CA PRO A 263 19.64 -7.80 18.89
C PRO A 263 18.15 -7.65 19.22
N GLU A 264 17.55 -6.51 18.90
CA GLU A 264 16.15 -6.21 19.22
C GLU A 264 15.16 -6.84 18.24
N THR A 265 13.93 -7.09 18.67
CA THR A 265 12.81 -7.44 17.78
C THR A 265 12.47 -6.26 16.86
N LEU A 266 12.08 -6.54 15.60
CA LEU A 266 11.89 -5.53 14.57
C LEU A 266 10.46 -5.52 14.01
N ASP A 267 9.88 -4.33 13.89
CA ASP A 267 8.61 -4.10 13.21
C ASP A 267 8.89 -3.45 11.83
N LEU A 268 8.79 -4.23 10.76
CA LEU A 268 9.27 -3.88 9.41
C LEU A 268 8.18 -3.26 8.54
N ALA A 269 8.32 -2.00 8.13
CA ALA A 269 7.34 -1.31 7.28
C ALA A 269 7.81 -1.12 5.83
N ALA A 270 7.12 -1.74 4.86
CA ALA A 270 7.40 -1.60 3.44
C ALA A 270 6.59 -0.46 2.80
N ILE A 271 7.09 0.77 2.94
CA ILE A 271 6.37 2.00 2.57
C ILE A 271 7.07 2.81 1.47
N ALA A 272 8.19 2.30 0.93
CA ALA A 272 8.92 2.95 -0.15
C ALA A 272 8.13 2.88 -1.45
N TYR A 273 8.11 3.98 -2.18
CA TYR A 273 7.42 4.13 -3.44
C TYR A 273 8.31 4.86 -4.46
N LEU A 274 8.30 4.39 -5.70
CA LEU A 274 8.94 5.03 -6.85
C LEU A 274 7.99 4.95 -8.04
N ASP A 275 8.08 5.87 -9.01
CA ASP A 275 7.19 5.84 -10.16
C ASP A 275 7.54 4.73 -11.17
N GLY A 276 6.50 4.15 -11.77
CA GLY A 276 6.63 3.25 -12.91
C GLY A 276 7.27 1.91 -12.54
N GLU A 277 8.20 1.44 -13.37
CA GLU A 277 8.86 0.13 -13.19
C GLU A 277 9.71 0.07 -11.90
N LYS A 278 10.28 1.20 -11.48
CA LYS A 278 11.05 1.30 -10.25
C LYS A 278 10.23 0.95 -9.00
N HIS A 279 8.89 1.12 -9.04
CA HIS A 279 8.02 0.71 -7.94
C HIS A 279 8.12 -0.79 -7.68
N VAL A 280 8.12 -1.59 -8.75
CA VAL A 280 8.19 -3.05 -8.63
C VAL A 280 9.55 -3.46 -8.12
N ARG A 281 10.62 -2.81 -8.61
CA ARG A 281 11.98 -3.06 -8.14
C ARG A 281 12.11 -2.77 -6.64
N VAL A 282 11.63 -1.63 -6.16
CA VAL A 282 11.70 -1.32 -4.73
C VAL A 282 10.80 -2.24 -3.90
N ALA A 283 9.63 -2.64 -4.42
CA ALA A 283 8.78 -3.63 -3.76
C ALA A 283 9.48 -5.00 -3.62
N MET A 284 10.16 -5.46 -4.67
CA MET A 284 10.96 -6.70 -4.62
C MET A 284 12.16 -6.60 -3.69
N ALA A 285 12.84 -5.44 -3.63
CA ALA A 285 13.93 -5.23 -2.67
C ALA A 285 13.42 -5.31 -1.23
N MET A 286 12.32 -4.63 -0.90
CA MET A 286 11.68 -4.70 0.41
C MET A 286 11.22 -6.12 0.74
N ASP A 287 10.59 -6.81 -0.22
CA ASP A 287 10.14 -8.19 -0.05
C ASP A 287 11.30 -9.13 0.28
N ALA A 288 12.41 -9.05 -0.46
CA ALA A 288 13.59 -9.87 -0.23
C ALA A 288 14.22 -9.58 1.13
N ILE A 289 14.35 -8.30 1.51
CA ILE A 289 14.87 -7.91 2.83
C ILE A 289 13.95 -8.44 3.94
N MET A 290 12.63 -8.24 3.83
CA MET A 290 11.66 -8.71 4.81
C MET A 290 11.68 -10.22 4.96
N GLN A 291 11.74 -10.96 3.85
CA GLN A 291 11.88 -12.41 3.89
C GLN A 291 13.14 -12.84 4.65
N TYR A 292 14.30 -12.28 4.27
CA TYR A 292 15.57 -12.62 4.90
C TYR A 292 15.56 -12.30 6.40
N VAL A 293 15.05 -11.13 6.79
CA VAL A 293 14.96 -10.76 8.21
C VAL A 293 13.99 -11.66 8.96
N SER A 294 12.84 -12.02 8.38
CA SER A 294 11.86 -12.92 9.01
C SER A 294 12.44 -14.32 9.25
N GLU A 295 13.27 -14.83 8.34
CA GLU A 295 13.97 -16.11 8.49
C GLU A 295 14.99 -16.10 9.64
N HIS A 296 15.59 -14.94 9.94
CA HIS A 296 16.60 -14.78 11.01
C HIS A 296 16.01 -14.28 12.34
N LYS A 297 14.85 -13.62 12.28
CA LYS A 297 14.16 -12.97 13.40
C LYS A 297 12.67 -13.30 13.30
N ALA A 298 12.32 -14.53 13.68
CA ALA A 298 10.95 -15.05 13.59
C ALA A 298 9.93 -14.26 14.44
N ASP A 299 10.41 -13.49 15.42
CA ASP A 299 9.63 -12.59 16.26
C ASP A 299 9.35 -11.21 15.61
N SER A 300 9.90 -10.95 14.42
CA SER A 300 9.64 -9.70 13.68
C SER A 300 8.20 -9.61 13.17
N SER A 301 7.69 -8.39 13.04
CA SER A 301 6.39 -8.12 12.40
C SER A 301 6.57 -7.42 11.05
N LEU A 302 5.58 -7.57 10.17
CA LEU A 302 5.54 -6.89 8.87
C LEU A 302 4.39 -5.88 8.82
N MET A 303 4.63 -4.75 8.16
CA MET A 303 3.62 -3.74 7.86
C MET A 303 3.62 -3.35 6.39
N PHE A 304 2.41 -3.30 5.82
CA PHE A 304 2.16 -2.87 4.46
C PHE A 304 1.00 -1.89 4.39
N MET A 305 1.09 -0.95 3.46
CA MET A 305 -0.04 -0.09 3.08
C MET A 305 -0.58 -0.51 1.71
N CYS A 306 -1.78 -1.11 1.74
CA CYS A 306 -2.53 -1.45 0.55
C CYS A 306 -3.08 -0.20 -0.15
N THR A 307 -3.15 -0.25 -1.47
CA THR A 307 -3.78 0.80 -2.27
C THR A 307 -5.29 0.58 -2.32
N PRO A 308 -6.13 1.62 -2.27
CA PRO A 308 -7.58 1.42 -2.38
C PRO A 308 -8.01 1.14 -3.84
N THR A 309 -7.09 1.26 -4.80
CA THR A 309 -7.33 1.07 -6.24
C THR A 309 -6.74 -0.25 -6.77
N ASP A 310 -7.05 -1.37 -6.12
CA ASP A 310 -6.72 -2.73 -6.56
C ASP A 310 -8.01 -3.57 -6.69
N VAL A 311 -7.88 -4.85 -7.02
CA VAL A 311 -8.96 -5.84 -6.89
C VAL A 311 -8.86 -6.53 -5.55
N TYR A 312 -9.94 -6.50 -4.79
CA TYR A 312 -10.05 -7.13 -3.47
C TYR A 312 -11.20 -8.12 -3.43
N ALA A 313 -11.00 -9.20 -2.67
CA ALA A 313 -12.12 -9.95 -2.13
C ALA A 313 -12.78 -9.08 -1.06
N VAL A 314 -14.11 -9.08 -1.00
CA VAL A 314 -14.87 -8.30 -0.01
C VAL A 314 -15.99 -9.16 0.59
N PRO A 315 -16.45 -8.82 1.81
CA PRO A 315 -17.61 -9.49 2.40
C PRO A 315 -18.87 -9.36 1.54
N GLU A 316 -19.79 -10.31 1.67
CA GLU A 316 -21.09 -10.29 0.97
C GLU A 316 -21.86 -8.98 1.21
N GLU A 317 -21.80 -8.44 2.43
CA GLU A 317 -22.48 -7.19 2.79
C GLU A 317 -22.04 -5.98 1.95
N VAL A 318 -20.78 -5.93 1.52
CA VAL A 318 -20.24 -4.86 0.67
C VAL A 318 -20.90 -4.92 -0.71
N ILE A 319 -21.11 -6.14 -1.23
CA ILE A 319 -21.80 -6.37 -2.50
C ILE A 319 -23.26 -5.98 -2.40
N SER A 320 -23.95 -6.40 -1.33
CA SER A 320 -25.34 -6.06 -1.07
C SER A 320 -25.53 -4.55 -0.97
N ALA A 321 -24.66 -3.85 -0.22
CA ALA A 321 -24.68 -2.40 -0.09
C ALA A 321 -24.45 -1.69 -1.44
N SER A 322 -23.49 -2.16 -2.26
CA SER A 322 -23.27 -1.61 -3.60
C SER A 322 -24.48 -1.83 -4.52
N ALA A 323 -25.13 -3.00 -4.43
CA ALA A 323 -26.32 -3.34 -5.21
C ALA A 323 -27.53 -2.48 -4.82
N GLU A 324 -27.78 -2.30 -3.53
CA GLU A 324 -28.81 -1.42 -3.01
C GLU A 324 -28.59 0.03 -3.47
N LYS A 325 -27.36 0.53 -3.33
CA LYS A 325 -26.99 1.88 -3.80
C LYS A 325 -27.26 2.06 -5.29
N PHE A 326 -26.95 1.04 -6.11
CA PHE A 326 -27.27 1.06 -7.54
C PHE A 326 -28.80 1.03 -7.81
N GLN A 327 -29.59 0.37 -6.98
CA GLN A 327 -31.06 0.33 -7.14
C GLN A 327 -31.75 1.62 -6.67
N GLN A 328 -31.28 2.20 -5.57
CA GLN A 328 -31.88 3.36 -4.90
C GLN A 328 -31.55 4.72 -5.55
N ARG A 329 -30.74 4.75 -6.62
CA ARG A 329 -30.49 5.97 -7.40
C ARG A 329 -31.79 6.66 -7.83
N SER A 330 -31.78 7.99 -7.81
CA SER A 330 -32.94 8.79 -8.23
C SER A 330 -33.28 8.55 -9.70
N GLN A 331 -34.54 8.74 -10.09
CA GLN A 331 -34.97 8.53 -11.48
C GLN A 331 -34.20 9.43 -12.46
N GLY A 332 -33.90 10.68 -12.06
CA GLY A 332 -33.06 11.59 -12.85
C GLY A 332 -31.63 11.07 -13.05
N GLN A 333 -31.01 10.51 -12.00
CA GLN A 333 -29.68 9.89 -12.10
C GLN A 333 -29.70 8.65 -12.99
N LYS A 334 -30.75 7.81 -12.90
CA LYS A 334 -30.93 6.62 -13.75
C LYS A 334 -31.03 7.01 -15.22
N LEU A 335 -31.83 8.03 -15.56
CA LEU A 335 -31.94 8.51 -16.94
C LEU A 335 -30.60 9.07 -17.45
N LEU A 336 -29.95 9.94 -16.67
CA LEU A 336 -28.68 10.55 -17.06
C LEU A 336 -27.59 9.50 -17.31
N THR A 337 -27.39 8.60 -16.37
CA THR A 337 -26.34 7.56 -16.47
C THR A 337 -26.63 6.57 -17.58
N LYS A 338 -27.89 6.14 -17.77
CA LYS A 338 -28.27 5.27 -18.90
C LYS A 338 -28.06 5.95 -20.26
N SER A 339 -28.31 7.26 -20.34
CA SER A 339 -28.07 8.03 -21.56
C SER A 339 -26.59 8.12 -21.88
N ILE A 340 -25.75 8.42 -20.87
CA ILE A 340 -24.29 8.49 -21.04
C ILE A 340 -23.69 7.11 -21.31
N GLU A 341 -24.16 6.06 -20.63
CA GLU A 341 -23.78 4.67 -20.89
C GLU A 341 -24.08 4.30 -22.35
N THR A 342 -25.28 4.60 -22.84
CA THR A 342 -25.68 4.32 -24.23
C THR A 342 -24.83 5.08 -25.24
N ILE A 343 -24.65 6.39 -25.04
CA ILE A 343 -23.85 7.25 -25.94
C ILE A 343 -22.39 6.81 -25.94
N SER A 344 -21.87 6.40 -24.79
CA SER A 344 -20.50 5.93 -24.64
C SER A 344 -20.30 4.47 -25.04
N ARG A 345 -21.34 3.78 -25.55
CA ARG A 345 -21.30 2.33 -25.86
C ARG A 345 -20.80 1.51 -24.66
N SER A 346 -21.39 1.76 -23.50
CA SER A 346 -21.06 1.14 -22.21
C SER A 346 -19.62 1.37 -21.73
N HIS A 347 -18.93 2.44 -22.17
CA HIS A 347 -17.63 2.78 -21.61
C HIS A 347 -17.74 3.48 -20.23
N PHE A 348 -18.86 4.14 -19.97
CA PHE A 348 -19.14 4.80 -18.68
C PHE A 348 -20.29 4.12 -17.91
N PHE A 349 -20.23 4.22 -16.58
CA PHE A 349 -21.28 3.78 -15.65
C PHE A 349 -21.67 2.31 -15.74
N GLN A 350 -20.71 1.43 -16.05
CA GLN A 350 -20.94 0.00 -15.96
C GLN A 350 -21.33 -0.37 -14.52
N LYS A 351 -22.32 -1.26 -14.39
CA LYS A 351 -22.74 -1.81 -13.10
C LYS A 351 -21.54 -2.47 -12.41
N ASN A 352 -21.39 -2.24 -11.11
CA ASN A 352 -20.37 -2.94 -10.34
C ASN A 352 -20.65 -4.46 -10.32
N LEU A 353 -19.64 -5.26 -10.03
CA LEU A 353 -19.79 -6.71 -9.92
C LEU A 353 -20.63 -7.01 -8.67
N HIS A 354 -21.80 -7.63 -8.86
CA HIS A 354 -22.68 -8.03 -7.76
C HIS A 354 -22.82 -9.55 -7.64
N ASN A 355 -21.84 -10.29 -8.17
CA ASN A 355 -21.80 -11.73 -8.07
C ASN A 355 -21.05 -12.13 -6.81
N LEU A 356 -21.57 -13.14 -6.13
CA LEU A 356 -20.90 -13.82 -5.02
C LEU A 356 -20.20 -15.08 -5.53
N ILE A 357 -19.10 -15.42 -4.88
CA ILE A 357 -18.32 -16.62 -5.13
C ILE A 357 -18.34 -17.43 -3.83
N ALA A 358 -18.86 -18.66 -3.92
CA ALA A 358 -18.81 -19.60 -2.80
C ALA A 358 -17.36 -20.05 -2.56
N SER A 359 -16.98 -20.14 -1.28
CA SER A 359 -15.68 -20.60 -0.82
C SER A 359 -15.78 -21.96 -0.12
N ASP A 360 -14.67 -22.67 0.00
CA ASP A 360 -14.56 -23.98 0.67
C ASP A 360 -14.83 -23.95 2.18
N ASN A 361 -14.85 -22.75 2.79
CA ASN A 361 -15.23 -22.53 4.17
C ASN A 361 -16.76 -22.40 4.39
N GLY A 362 -17.56 -22.52 3.33
CA GLY A 362 -19.02 -22.39 3.39
C GLY A 362 -19.54 -20.94 3.36
N GLN A 363 -18.66 -19.95 3.28
CA GLN A 363 -19.01 -18.54 3.13
C GLN A 363 -19.10 -18.11 1.66
N HIS A 364 -19.62 -16.92 1.44
CA HIS A 364 -19.69 -16.27 0.13
C HIS A 364 -18.95 -14.93 0.17
N TYR A 365 -18.10 -14.71 -0.83
CA TYR A 365 -17.34 -13.46 -0.95
C TYR A 365 -17.62 -12.79 -2.29
N GLY A 366 -17.52 -11.46 -2.28
CA GLY A 366 -17.60 -10.61 -3.45
C GLY A 366 -16.24 -10.20 -3.99
N ILE A 367 -16.27 -9.44 -5.09
CA ILE A 367 -15.09 -8.76 -5.63
C ILE A 367 -15.38 -7.27 -5.77
N ALA A 368 -14.58 -6.44 -5.09
CA ALA A 368 -14.47 -5.03 -5.38
C ALA A 368 -13.34 -4.80 -6.39
N ASP A 369 -13.71 -4.45 -7.63
CA ASP A 369 -12.76 -4.18 -8.71
C ASP A 369 -12.53 -2.67 -8.86
N CYS A 370 -11.54 -2.18 -8.10
CA CYS A 370 -11.19 -0.76 -8.01
C CYS A 370 -9.92 -0.41 -8.81
N LEU A 371 -9.44 -1.33 -9.67
CA LEU A 371 -8.24 -1.10 -10.47
C LEU A 371 -8.41 0.10 -11.42
N VAL A 372 -7.43 0.99 -11.40
CA VAL A 372 -7.31 2.14 -12.32
C VAL A 372 -6.27 1.81 -13.39
N VAL A 373 -6.72 1.67 -14.64
CA VAL A 373 -5.87 1.23 -15.77
C VAL A 373 -4.70 2.19 -16.00
N GLU A 374 -4.89 3.47 -15.74
CA GLU A 374 -3.91 4.54 -15.91
C GLU A 374 -2.73 4.44 -14.93
N GLN A 375 -2.89 3.77 -13.79
CA GLN A 375 -1.75 3.47 -12.89
C GLN A 375 -0.82 2.42 -13.50
N GLY A 376 -1.34 1.56 -14.37
CA GLY A 376 -0.60 0.61 -15.17
C GLY A 376 -0.24 -0.70 -14.45
N PRO A 377 0.20 -1.72 -15.21
CA PRO A 377 0.42 -3.07 -14.70
C PRO A 377 1.57 -3.17 -13.69
N ASN A 378 2.58 -2.29 -13.78
CA ASN A 378 3.70 -2.29 -12.85
C ASN A 378 3.27 -1.84 -11.45
N TYR A 379 2.40 -0.83 -11.35
CA TYR A 379 1.87 -0.40 -10.07
C TYR A 379 1.03 -1.52 -9.41
N ALA A 380 0.15 -2.16 -10.19
CA ALA A 380 -0.66 -3.28 -9.72
C ALA A 380 0.22 -4.46 -9.27
N LEU A 381 1.27 -4.82 -10.03
CA LEU A 381 2.19 -5.88 -9.66
C LEU A 381 2.94 -5.59 -8.36
N ALA A 382 3.46 -4.36 -8.20
CA ALA A 382 4.17 -3.96 -6.97
C ALA A 382 3.27 -4.11 -5.73
N LYS A 383 2.01 -3.66 -5.82
CA LYS A 383 1.03 -3.79 -4.74
C LYS A 383 0.61 -5.23 -4.48
N ARG A 384 0.50 -6.04 -5.54
CA ARG A 384 0.19 -7.47 -5.41
C ARG A 384 1.30 -8.26 -4.73
N ILE A 385 2.57 -7.96 -5.01
CA ILE A 385 3.71 -8.55 -4.31
C ILE A 385 3.63 -8.29 -2.80
N GLN A 386 3.31 -7.06 -2.39
CA GLN A 386 3.13 -6.71 -0.98
C GLN A 386 2.00 -7.51 -0.32
N GLN A 387 0.85 -7.66 -0.99
CA GLN A 387 -0.26 -8.49 -0.49
C GLN A 387 0.13 -9.97 -0.37
N TRP A 388 0.81 -10.52 -1.38
CA TRP A 388 1.25 -11.92 -1.35
C TRP A 388 2.21 -12.19 -0.19
N ARG A 389 3.16 -11.28 0.06
CA ARG A 389 4.05 -11.41 1.22
C ARG A 389 3.29 -11.40 2.53
N ALA A 390 2.33 -10.49 2.68
CA ALA A 390 1.52 -10.39 3.88
C ALA A 390 0.71 -11.67 4.15
N ILE A 391 0.05 -12.21 3.12
CA ILE A 391 -0.70 -13.46 3.21
C ILE A 391 0.21 -14.61 3.64
N LEU A 392 1.36 -14.76 2.97
CA LEU A 392 2.27 -15.88 3.23
C LEU A 392 2.93 -15.79 4.60
N ALA A 393 3.42 -14.60 4.98
CA ALA A 393 4.03 -14.36 6.29
C ALA A 393 3.04 -14.64 7.42
N ARG A 394 1.80 -14.17 7.30
CA ARG A 394 0.75 -14.45 8.28
C ARG A 394 0.44 -15.95 8.36
N HIS A 395 0.28 -16.60 7.21
CA HIS A 395 0.03 -18.04 7.15
C HIS A 395 1.15 -18.85 7.83
N GLN A 396 2.39 -18.35 7.78
CA GLN A 396 3.56 -18.92 8.43
C GLN A 396 3.68 -18.55 9.93
N GLY A 397 2.68 -17.89 10.50
CA GLY A 397 2.63 -17.55 11.93
C GLY A 397 3.33 -16.24 12.28
N GLN A 398 3.60 -15.36 11.32
CA GLN A 398 4.17 -14.03 11.58
C GLN A 398 3.07 -12.99 11.85
N HIS A 399 3.36 -12.01 12.69
CA HIS A 399 2.50 -10.84 12.88
C HIS A 399 2.54 -9.92 11.65
N VAL A 400 1.38 -9.60 11.07
CA VAL A 400 1.29 -8.82 9.82
C VAL A 400 0.19 -7.76 9.89
N SER A 401 0.58 -6.50 9.95
CA SER A 401 -0.30 -5.33 9.83
C SER A 401 -0.41 -4.90 8.36
N ILE A 402 -1.45 -5.32 7.64
CA ILE A 402 -1.70 -4.89 6.26
C ILE A 402 -3.06 -4.21 6.17
N ASN A 403 -3.04 -2.88 5.99
CA ASN A 403 -4.26 -2.09 5.99
C ASN A 403 -4.44 -1.38 4.64
N ILE A 404 -5.68 -1.28 4.18
CA ILE A 404 -6.03 -0.49 3.00
C ILE A 404 -6.00 0.98 3.39
N ALA A 405 -5.03 1.70 2.81
CA ALA A 405 -4.94 3.13 2.98
C ALA A 405 -6.00 3.83 2.14
N PRO A 406 -6.59 4.93 2.64
CA PRO A 406 -7.51 5.72 1.86
C PRO A 406 -6.88 6.29 0.59
N SER A 407 -7.75 6.73 -0.30
CA SER A 407 -7.36 7.52 -1.46
C SER A 407 -6.74 8.84 -1.01
N THR A 408 -5.44 9.04 -1.23
CA THR A 408 -4.70 10.21 -0.69
C THR A 408 -4.24 11.17 -1.79
N THR A 409 -4.46 12.48 -1.60
CA THR A 409 -4.03 13.56 -2.51
C THR A 409 -2.54 13.91 -2.40
N THR A 410 -1.67 12.90 -2.40
CA THR A 410 -0.20 13.08 -2.33
C THR A 410 0.34 13.85 -3.54
N HIS A 411 1.54 14.41 -3.43
CA HIS A 411 2.23 15.02 -4.58
C HIS A 411 2.40 14.02 -5.74
N SER A 412 2.70 12.75 -5.42
CA SER A 412 2.88 11.68 -6.42
C SER A 412 1.62 11.42 -7.26
N VAL A 413 0.44 11.68 -6.71
CA VAL A 413 -0.86 11.53 -7.35
C VAL A 413 -1.26 12.81 -8.06
N THR A 414 -1.16 13.95 -7.37
CA THR A 414 -1.63 15.26 -7.86
C THR A 414 -0.78 15.83 -8.98
N LYS A 415 0.46 15.35 -9.17
CA LYS A 415 1.29 15.69 -10.34
C LYS A 415 0.72 15.18 -11.66
N ASN A 416 -0.13 14.15 -11.64
CA ASN A 416 -0.85 13.69 -12.82
C ASN A 416 -2.19 14.46 -12.92
N PRO A 417 -2.38 15.34 -13.92
CA PRO A 417 -3.57 16.18 -14.01
C PRO A 417 -4.88 15.40 -14.06
N LEU A 418 -4.88 14.23 -14.71
CA LEU A 418 -6.08 13.38 -14.84
C LEU A 418 -6.47 12.80 -13.48
N LEU A 419 -5.49 12.28 -12.73
CA LEU A 419 -5.73 11.75 -11.39
C LEU A 419 -6.17 12.87 -10.45
N LYS A 420 -5.48 14.02 -10.46
CA LYS A 420 -5.86 15.19 -9.66
C LYS A 420 -7.33 15.56 -9.88
N ALA A 421 -7.75 15.71 -11.14
CA ALA A 421 -9.13 16.03 -11.48
C ALA A 421 -10.11 14.92 -11.06
N ALA A 422 -9.72 13.66 -11.19
CA ALA A 422 -10.53 12.53 -10.72
C ALA A 422 -10.77 12.58 -9.20
N PHE A 423 -9.73 12.89 -8.41
CA PHE A 423 -9.86 13.05 -6.95
C PHE A 423 -10.72 14.26 -6.59
N SER A 424 -10.58 15.39 -7.28
CA SER A 424 -11.46 16.56 -7.08
C SER A 424 -12.94 16.24 -7.36
N GLY A 425 -13.22 15.37 -8.34
CA GLY A 425 -14.58 14.95 -8.69
C GLY A 425 -15.08 13.70 -7.96
N ALA A 426 -14.25 13.06 -7.12
CA ALA A 426 -14.54 11.74 -6.53
C ALA A 426 -15.77 11.77 -5.60
N SER A 427 -16.03 12.90 -4.94
CA SER A 427 -17.18 13.10 -4.06
C SER A 427 -18.53 13.00 -4.80
N LEU A 428 -18.57 13.19 -6.12
CA LEU A 428 -19.77 12.94 -6.93
C LEU A 428 -20.20 11.47 -6.95
N PHE A 429 -19.27 10.58 -6.61
CA PHE A 429 -19.46 9.14 -6.58
C PHE A 429 -19.37 8.59 -5.15
N ASP A 430 -19.52 9.46 -4.15
CA ASP A 430 -19.42 9.14 -2.72
C ASP A 430 -18.06 8.53 -2.35
N VAL A 431 -16.99 8.97 -3.02
CA VAL A 431 -15.62 8.59 -2.72
C VAL A 431 -14.92 9.75 -2.02
N GLU A 432 -14.40 9.49 -0.82
CA GLU A 432 -13.65 10.47 -0.03
C GLU A 432 -12.15 10.37 -0.36
N ALA A 433 -11.56 11.52 -0.70
CA ALA A 433 -10.12 11.67 -0.87
C ALA A 433 -9.54 12.38 0.36
N PHE A 434 -8.59 11.73 1.02
CA PHE A 434 -7.99 12.20 2.26
C PHE A 434 -6.71 13.01 1.99
N SER A 435 -6.39 13.93 2.89
CA SER A 435 -5.08 14.60 2.85
C SER A 435 -3.97 13.63 3.30
N PRO A 436 -2.72 13.86 2.90
CA PRO A 436 -1.58 13.08 3.40
C PRO A 436 -1.50 13.04 4.93
N GLU A 437 -1.73 14.18 5.60
CA GLU A 437 -1.67 14.26 7.07
C GLU A 437 -2.77 13.44 7.74
N THR A 438 -3.96 13.41 7.14
CA THR A 438 -5.07 12.57 7.62
C THR A 438 -4.72 11.09 7.48
N THR A 439 -4.21 10.71 6.30
CA THR A 439 -3.81 9.33 5.99
C THR A 439 -2.70 8.87 6.93
N ASN A 440 -1.67 9.71 7.13
CA ASN A 440 -0.54 9.43 8.01
C ASN A 440 -1.01 9.16 9.44
N ALA A 441 -1.94 9.96 9.95
CA ALA A 441 -2.48 9.80 11.31
C ALA A 441 -3.26 8.51 11.49
N ILE A 442 -4.11 8.17 10.51
CA ILE A 442 -4.93 6.96 10.54
C ILE A 442 -4.05 5.72 10.39
N MET A 443 -3.20 5.67 9.37
CA MET A 443 -2.39 4.48 9.08
C MET A 443 -1.33 4.21 10.15
N ALA A 444 -0.75 5.26 10.75
CA ALA A 444 0.13 5.07 11.89
C ALA A 444 -0.63 4.47 13.09
N ALA A 445 -1.83 4.97 13.40
CA ALA A 445 -2.63 4.46 14.50
C ALA A 445 -3.11 3.02 14.28
N LEU A 446 -3.49 2.64 13.05
CA LEU A 446 -3.83 1.25 12.72
C LEU A 446 -2.65 0.31 12.94
N TRP A 447 -1.44 0.70 12.52
CA TRP A 447 -0.27 -0.13 12.76
C TRP A 447 -0.03 -0.34 14.27
N ILE A 448 -0.19 0.70 15.08
CA ILE A 448 -0.04 0.58 16.54
C ILE A 448 -1.16 -0.27 17.15
N HIS A 449 -2.41 -0.08 16.72
CA HIS A 449 -3.54 -0.94 17.07
C HIS A 449 -3.20 -2.40 16.79
N ASP A 450 -2.72 -2.71 15.59
CA ASP A 450 -2.43 -4.07 15.17
C ASP A 450 -1.32 -4.70 16.01
N LEU A 451 -0.26 -3.95 16.33
CA LEU A 451 0.83 -4.43 17.18
C LEU A 451 0.45 -4.62 18.65
N ARG A 452 -0.57 -3.91 19.14
CA ARG A 452 -0.93 -3.84 20.57
C ARG A 452 -2.20 -4.60 20.92
N ASN A 453 -3.11 -4.75 19.98
CA ASN A 453 -4.39 -5.44 20.21
C ASN A 453 -4.22 -6.95 19.95
N PRO A 454 -4.30 -7.80 20.98
CA PRO A 454 -4.16 -9.25 20.80
C PRO A 454 -5.28 -9.85 19.95
N ASN A 455 -6.41 -9.17 19.82
CA ASN A 455 -7.55 -9.60 19.01
C ASN A 455 -7.52 -9.05 17.58
N SER A 456 -6.50 -8.28 17.19
CA SER A 456 -6.37 -7.80 15.81
C SER A 456 -6.15 -8.97 14.85
N ALA A 457 -6.74 -8.86 13.65
CA ALA A 457 -6.45 -9.73 12.52
C ALA A 457 -4.98 -9.73 12.10
N ALA A 458 -4.15 -8.81 12.61
CA ALA A 458 -2.70 -8.83 12.42
C ALA A 458 -1.98 -9.89 13.28
N ASN A 459 -2.55 -10.28 14.42
CA ASN A 459 -2.00 -11.33 15.29
C ASN A 459 -2.29 -12.73 14.70
N PRO A 460 -1.29 -13.56 14.34
CA PRO A 460 -1.47 -14.85 13.68
C PRO A 460 -2.29 -15.87 14.49
N GLU A 461 -2.41 -15.68 15.81
CA GLU A 461 -3.23 -16.52 16.68
C GLU A 461 -4.74 -16.26 16.49
N VAL A 462 -5.12 -15.09 15.96
CA VAL A 462 -6.51 -14.78 15.61
C VAL A 462 -6.86 -15.50 14.31
N LYS A 463 -7.71 -16.52 14.43
CA LYS A 463 -8.16 -17.30 13.28
C LYS A 463 -9.01 -16.42 12.35
N LEU A 464 -8.62 -16.38 11.08
CA LEU A 464 -9.45 -15.86 9.99
C LEU A 464 -10.24 -17.00 9.37
N GLU A 465 -11.47 -16.73 8.89
CA GLU A 465 -12.27 -17.72 8.18
C GLU A 465 -11.72 -17.93 6.76
N HIS A 466 -11.06 -16.93 6.19
CA HIS A 466 -10.37 -17.03 4.91
C HIS A 466 -9.10 -16.15 4.87
N PRO A 467 -7.97 -16.58 4.26
CA PRO A 467 -6.73 -15.78 4.23
C PRO A 467 -6.89 -14.37 3.63
N LEU A 468 -7.81 -14.19 2.68
CA LEU A 468 -8.10 -12.90 2.06
C LEU A 468 -8.83 -11.90 2.97
N GLU A 469 -9.41 -12.35 4.09
CA GLU A 469 -10.01 -11.46 5.10
C GLU A 469 -8.97 -10.55 5.74
N LEU A 470 -7.69 -10.92 5.71
CA LEU A 470 -6.60 -10.11 6.21
C LEU A 470 -6.58 -8.68 5.62
N MET A 471 -7.01 -8.51 4.35
CA MET A 471 -7.11 -7.19 3.72
C MET A 471 -8.50 -6.56 3.81
N MET A 472 -9.52 -7.34 4.22
CA MET A 472 -10.88 -6.84 4.48
C MET A 472 -10.93 -6.15 5.84
N GLU A 473 -10.23 -6.72 6.82
CA GLU A 473 -10.15 -6.18 8.17
C GLU A 473 -9.42 -4.83 8.20
N GLY A 474 -9.98 -3.87 8.94
CA GLY A 474 -9.39 -2.53 9.06
C GLY A 474 -9.42 -1.69 7.77
N ALA A 475 -10.21 -2.08 6.76
CA ALA A 475 -10.19 -1.42 5.46
C ALA A 475 -10.77 0.01 5.48
N ASN A 476 -9.96 0.97 5.01
CA ASN A 476 -10.43 2.29 4.60
C ASN A 476 -10.21 2.48 3.10
N HIS A 477 -11.22 2.12 2.33
CA HIS A 477 -11.20 2.22 0.87
C HIS A 477 -11.77 3.56 0.37
N GLY A 478 -12.00 4.53 1.25
CA GLY A 478 -12.54 5.83 0.90
C GLY A 478 -13.92 5.79 0.22
N GLY A 479 -14.72 4.74 0.44
CA GLY A 479 -16.00 4.55 -0.25
C GLY A 479 -15.96 3.71 -1.53
N LEU A 480 -14.77 3.46 -2.11
CA LEU A 480 -14.62 2.78 -3.41
C LEU A 480 -15.23 1.38 -3.51
N TRP A 481 -15.36 0.63 -2.42
CA TRP A 481 -15.97 -0.69 -2.46
C TRP A 481 -17.50 -0.65 -2.52
N ARG A 482 -18.10 0.38 -1.90
CA ARG A 482 -19.55 0.53 -1.72
C ARG A 482 -20.20 1.45 -2.76
N VAL A 483 -19.47 1.86 -3.80
CA VAL A 483 -20.03 2.66 -4.90
C VAL A 483 -20.97 1.84 -5.80
N ALA A 484 -21.91 2.52 -6.46
CA ALA A 484 -22.91 1.88 -7.32
C ALA A 484 -22.33 1.37 -8.66
N TYR A 485 -21.27 1.99 -9.16
CA TYR A 485 -20.70 1.74 -10.49
C TYR A 485 -19.29 1.20 -10.38
N LEU A 486 -18.87 0.45 -11.39
CA LEU A 486 -17.49 0.03 -11.54
C LEU A 486 -16.58 1.26 -11.60
N ALA A 487 -15.65 1.38 -10.65
CA ALA A 487 -14.87 2.60 -10.41
C ALA A 487 -14.20 3.15 -11.67
N ARG A 488 -13.52 2.30 -12.46
CA ARG A 488 -12.85 2.70 -13.72
C ARG A 488 -13.78 3.27 -14.80
N THR A 489 -15.09 3.04 -14.69
CA THR A 489 -16.09 3.56 -15.63
C THR A 489 -16.81 4.81 -15.11
N ALA A 490 -16.55 5.20 -13.86
CA ALA A 490 -17.08 6.41 -13.24
C ALA A 490 -15.97 7.48 -13.07
N LEU A 491 -14.76 7.07 -12.71
CA LEU A 491 -13.61 7.95 -12.45
C LEU A 491 -13.22 8.87 -13.62
N PRO A 492 -13.22 8.43 -14.90
CA PRO A 492 -12.90 9.36 -15.99
C PRO A 492 -13.99 10.42 -16.18
N PHE A 493 -15.24 10.15 -15.78
CA PHE A 493 -16.30 11.16 -15.74
C PHE A 493 -16.12 12.10 -14.54
N ALA A 494 -15.71 11.57 -13.38
CA ALA A 494 -15.32 12.38 -12.23
C ALA A 494 -14.19 13.36 -12.60
N ALA A 495 -13.21 12.90 -13.39
CA ALA A 495 -12.13 13.74 -13.89
C ALA A 495 -12.63 14.84 -14.83
N LEU A 496 -13.52 14.53 -15.78
CA LEU A 496 -14.12 15.54 -16.66
C LEU A 496 -14.89 16.60 -15.87
N TYR A 497 -15.66 16.18 -14.87
CA TYR A 497 -16.35 17.11 -13.97
C TYR A 497 -15.36 17.95 -13.15
N GLY A 498 -14.35 17.33 -12.54
CA GLY A 498 -13.32 18.02 -11.76
C GLY A 498 -12.59 19.07 -12.58
N PHE A 499 -12.23 18.75 -13.83
CA PHE A 499 -11.65 19.73 -14.76
C PHE A 499 -12.60 20.89 -15.07
N ALA A 500 -13.90 20.62 -15.22
CA ALA A 500 -14.90 21.64 -15.46
C ALA A 500 -15.09 22.53 -14.23
N ALA A 501 -15.16 21.95 -13.02
CA ALA A 501 -15.34 22.66 -11.76
C ALA A 501 -14.12 23.52 -11.37
N ASP A 502 -12.90 23.05 -11.67
CA ASP A 502 -11.67 23.83 -11.45
C ASP A 502 -11.59 25.05 -12.39
N LYS A 503 -12.17 24.96 -13.61
CA LYS A 503 -12.11 26.02 -14.62
C LYS A 503 -13.35 26.91 -14.70
N LEU A 504 -14.48 26.44 -14.18
CA LEU A 504 -15.76 27.13 -14.19
C LEU A 504 -16.34 27.04 -12.77
N PRO A 505 -16.81 28.14 -12.16
CA PRO A 505 -17.39 28.13 -10.82
C PRO A 505 -18.80 27.49 -10.85
N LEU A 506 -18.85 26.18 -11.12
CA LEU A 506 -20.07 25.40 -11.31
C LEU A 506 -20.87 25.24 -10.01
N ASP A 507 -20.23 25.36 -8.85
CA ASP A 507 -20.90 25.37 -7.54
C ASP A 507 -21.93 26.50 -7.42
N LYS A 508 -21.68 27.64 -8.08
CA LYS A 508 -22.63 28.77 -8.15
C LYS A 508 -23.79 28.53 -9.10
N VAL A 509 -23.63 27.61 -10.06
CA VAL A 509 -24.66 27.28 -11.06
C VAL A 509 -25.57 26.17 -10.51
N ILE A 510 -25.00 25.17 -9.86
CA ILE A 510 -25.77 24.02 -9.31
C ILE A 510 -26.61 24.44 -8.09
N GLN A 511 -26.18 25.42 -7.28
CA GLN A 511 -27.03 26.01 -6.23
C GLN A 511 -28.32 26.67 -6.76
N LYS A 512 -28.38 27.07 -8.04
CA LYS A 512 -29.61 27.58 -8.66
C LYS A 512 -30.61 26.48 -9.05
N PHE A 513 -30.18 25.22 -9.11
CA PHE A 513 -31.02 24.07 -9.49
C PHE A 513 -31.41 23.18 -8.30
N LYS A 514 -30.96 23.49 -7.07
CA LYS A 514 -31.43 22.88 -5.82
C LYS A 514 -32.50 23.73 -5.12
N LYS A 515 -33.57 24.08 -5.84
CA LYS A 515 -34.84 24.49 -5.24
C LYS A 515 -35.93 23.51 -5.64
#